data_AF-A0A9P3PPC0-F1
#
_entry.id   AF-A0A9P3PPC0-F1
#
_cell.length_a   1.000
_cell.length_b   1.000
_cell.length_c   1.000
_cell.angle_alpha   90.00
_cell.angle_beta   90.00
_cell.angle_gamma   90.00
#
_symmetry.space_group_name_H-M   'P 1'
#
loop_
_entity.id
_entity.type
_entity.pdbx_description
1 polymer ?
#
loop_
_entity_poly.entity_id
_entity_poly.type
_entity_poly.pdbx_seq_one_letter_code
_entity_poly.pdbx_strand_id
1 'polypeptide(L)'
;MPAVYTAPQVITLLPSNPWPNHPHAYPKEREINREILLDVAPDREALLMSNKSVEELRQILKIRVGPGVANHWLYRCRRRVNATLRDGNARLSTLLRGGPTTANDSNHSKKEVHVLRRVLSTSSVSASSNLMLGMDDHYLRRSQGDQDIDVWGTVTLSTAEKLISPRPLGPTHILTIHSNPGPSRVFQPVTGGGRRTLRRKLSAPLSNVVEVPVNDLLFVLNIPNLARSTPILPPRLHKELPRVLMYVPHLETFPELVVYLHTLNQAELFRALVPEWVRDVMYPLSDLVPANTGSNPTNIVKMPLQLLGMLIPGSGSNSSVESLGSTCHDASSGSFEYRRTVKSVAEEIADAARGLDVTESDPDPILHTVAMLDALRDNLEYIGHFSKTLWNELDVYLEVLVRAVSCQAKIRGDGGFEE
;
A
#
# COMPACT_ATOMS: atom_id res chain seq x y z
N MET A 1 -25.86 6.30 29.02
CA MET A 1 -26.33 6.68 27.68
C MET A 1 -25.98 5.58 26.70
N PRO A 2 -26.91 5.09 25.87
CA PRO A 2 -26.60 4.07 24.86
C PRO A 2 -25.61 4.64 23.84
N ALA A 3 -24.55 3.89 23.53
CA ALA A 3 -23.63 4.26 22.46
C ALA A 3 -24.39 4.20 21.13
N VAL A 4 -24.52 5.35 20.45
CA VAL A 4 -25.09 5.42 19.11
C VAL A 4 -23.98 4.98 18.15
N TYR A 5 -24.08 3.74 17.66
CA TYR A 5 -23.19 3.22 16.64
C TYR A 5 -23.66 3.71 15.26
N THR A 6 -22.85 4.54 14.60
CA THR A 6 -23.08 4.93 13.20
C THR A 6 -22.32 4.01 12.26
N ALA A 7 -22.86 3.78 11.06
CA ALA A 7 -22.14 3.06 10.02
C ALA A 7 -20.81 3.80 9.71
N PRO A 8 -19.71 3.08 9.44
CA PRO A 8 -18.47 3.73 9.08
C PRO A 8 -18.65 4.53 7.79
N GLN A 9 -17.92 5.64 7.72
CA GLN A 9 -17.94 6.48 6.55
C GLN A 9 -17.35 5.73 5.36
N VAL A 10 -18.04 5.79 4.22
CA VAL A 10 -17.60 5.15 2.97
C VAL A 10 -16.80 6.17 2.17
N ILE A 11 -15.54 5.85 1.87
CA ILE A 11 -14.72 6.58 0.92
C ILE A 11 -15.20 6.26 -0.49
N THR A 12 -15.52 7.30 -1.24
CA THR A 12 -15.84 7.21 -2.66
C THR A 12 -14.67 7.73 -3.49
N LEU A 13 -14.32 7.00 -4.55
CA LEU A 13 -13.37 7.47 -5.56
C LEU A 13 -14.09 7.97 -6.81
N LEU A 14 -13.48 8.95 -7.45
CA LEU A 14 -13.80 9.40 -8.79
C LEU A 14 -13.31 8.35 -9.80
N PRO A 15 -13.97 8.19 -10.96
CA PRO A 15 -13.54 7.24 -12.00
C PRO A 15 -12.12 7.54 -12.47
N SER A 16 -11.37 6.55 -12.96
CA SER A 16 -10.02 6.79 -13.51
C SER A 16 -10.08 7.74 -14.72
N ASN A 17 -8.98 8.48 -14.96
CA ASN A 17 -8.88 9.29 -16.17
C ASN A 17 -8.75 8.36 -17.39
N PRO A 18 -9.33 8.73 -18.55
CA PRO A 18 -9.20 7.90 -19.74
C PRO A 18 -7.73 7.77 -20.14
N TRP A 19 -7.34 6.56 -20.55
CA TRP A 19 -6.00 6.31 -21.07
C TRP A 19 -5.77 7.16 -22.32
N PRO A 20 -4.60 7.81 -22.45
CA PRO A 20 -4.27 8.54 -23.65
C PRO A 20 -4.16 7.57 -24.84
N ASN A 21 -4.47 8.04 -26.05
CA ASN A 21 -4.40 7.24 -27.28
C ASN A 21 -2.97 6.80 -27.67
N HIS A 22 -1.96 7.11 -26.86
CA HIS A 22 -0.58 6.73 -27.11
C HIS A 22 -0.24 5.45 -26.33
N PRO A 23 0.32 4.41 -26.98
CA PRO A 23 0.53 3.08 -26.39
C PRO A 23 1.54 3.04 -25.23
N HIS A 24 2.23 4.15 -24.95
CA HIS A 24 3.27 4.25 -23.92
C HIS A 24 3.10 5.49 -23.02
N ALA A 25 1.96 6.16 -23.09
CA ALA A 25 1.68 7.30 -22.22
C ALA A 25 0.80 6.84 -21.06
N TYR A 26 1.25 7.10 -19.83
CA TYR A 26 0.40 6.93 -18.66
C TYR A 26 -0.57 8.11 -18.52
N PRO A 27 -1.77 7.90 -17.98
CA PRO A 27 -2.65 8.98 -17.59
C PRO A 27 -1.95 9.96 -16.65
N LYS A 28 -2.25 11.25 -16.80
CA LYS A 28 -1.77 12.26 -15.84
C LYS A 28 -2.53 12.11 -14.52
N GLU A 29 -1.80 12.12 -13.40
CA GLU A 29 -2.40 12.19 -12.06
C GLU A 29 -3.32 13.41 -11.93
N ARG A 30 -4.43 13.25 -11.21
CA ARG A 30 -5.30 14.37 -10.86
C ARG A 30 -4.59 15.29 -9.87
N GLU A 31 -4.88 16.58 -9.99
CA GLU A 31 -4.34 17.56 -9.05
C GLU A 31 -4.98 17.40 -7.68
N ILE A 32 -4.13 17.23 -6.67
CA ILE A 32 -4.53 17.12 -5.27
C ILE A 32 -4.75 18.53 -4.73
N ASN A 33 -6.00 18.84 -4.34
CA ASN A 33 -6.31 20.13 -3.74
C ASN A 33 -5.65 20.23 -2.35
N ARG A 34 -4.77 21.21 -2.17
CA ARG A 34 -4.08 21.46 -0.89
C ARG A 34 -5.02 21.89 0.23
N GLU A 35 -6.15 22.50 -0.09
CA GLU A 35 -7.17 22.87 0.90
C GLU A 35 -7.68 21.64 1.65
N ILE A 36 -7.85 20.52 0.92
CA ILE A 36 -8.24 19.24 1.51
C ILE A 36 -7.15 18.74 2.48
N LEU A 37 -5.88 18.89 2.12
CA LEU A 37 -4.76 18.48 2.98
C LEU A 37 -4.71 19.34 4.26
N LEU A 38 -5.05 20.63 4.16
CA LEU A 38 -5.16 21.54 5.30
C LEU A 38 -6.31 21.16 6.22
N ASP A 39 -7.45 20.74 5.68
CA ASP A 39 -8.58 20.25 6.47
C ASP A 39 -8.20 18.98 7.26
N VAL A 40 -7.39 18.09 6.66
CA VAL A 40 -6.93 16.84 7.29
C VAL A 40 -5.82 17.09 8.33
N ALA A 41 -4.85 17.94 8.02
CA ALA A 41 -3.67 18.20 8.85
C ALA A 41 -3.36 19.70 8.98
N PRO A 42 -4.20 20.48 9.68
CA PRO A 42 -4.04 21.93 9.79
C PRO A 42 -2.76 22.34 10.55
N ASP A 43 -2.21 21.46 11.38
CA ASP A 43 -0.94 21.68 12.08
C ASP A 43 0.28 21.71 11.14
N ARG A 44 0.11 21.30 9.88
CA ARG A 44 1.17 21.29 8.86
C ARG A 44 0.98 22.37 7.80
N GLU A 45 0.18 23.39 8.10
CA GLU A 45 -0.13 24.51 7.20
C GLU A 45 1.12 25.10 6.56
N ALA A 46 2.17 25.41 7.32
CA ALA A 46 3.40 25.98 6.78
C ALA A 46 4.07 25.11 5.70
N LEU A 47 4.01 23.78 5.85
CA LEU A 47 4.54 22.85 4.85
C LEU A 47 3.60 22.74 3.64
N LEU A 48 2.29 22.66 3.87
CA LEU A 48 1.27 22.50 2.81
C LEU A 48 1.09 23.78 1.98
N MET A 49 1.30 24.95 2.57
CA MET A 49 1.28 26.25 1.92
C MET A 49 2.62 26.61 1.26
N SER A 50 3.67 25.80 1.45
CA SER A 50 4.96 26.05 0.82
C SER A 50 4.91 25.83 -0.70
N ASN A 51 5.88 26.39 -1.43
CA ASN A 51 5.93 26.35 -2.89
C ASN A 51 6.31 24.95 -3.46
N LYS A 52 6.30 23.92 -2.61
CA LYS A 52 6.78 22.57 -2.94
C LYS A 52 5.77 21.81 -3.79
N SER A 53 6.24 21.02 -4.75
CA SER A 53 5.36 20.15 -5.54
C SER A 53 4.72 19.06 -4.67
N VAL A 54 3.63 18.44 -5.16
CA VAL A 54 2.99 17.30 -4.48
C VAL A 54 3.98 16.15 -4.29
N GLU A 55 4.86 15.91 -5.26
CA GLU A 55 5.87 14.86 -5.18
C GLU A 55 6.93 15.18 -4.11
N GLU A 56 7.38 16.44 -4.02
CA GLU A 56 8.27 16.87 -2.93
C GLU A 56 7.60 16.70 -1.56
N LEU A 57 6.31 17.01 -1.45
CA LEU A 57 5.55 16.77 -0.22
C LEU A 57 5.51 15.28 0.13
N ARG A 58 5.25 14.39 -0.84
CA ARG A 58 5.30 12.93 -0.65
C ARG A 58 6.67 12.49 -0.13
N GLN A 59 7.75 12.98 -0.73
CA GLN A 59 9.12 12.64 -0.31
C GLN A 59 9.48 13.16 1.09
N ILE A 60 8.99 14.34 1.47
CA ILE A 60 9.22 14.92 2.80
C ILE A 60 8.41 14.19 3.87
N LEU A 61 7.18 13.79 3.53
CA LEU A 61 6.24 13.20 4.48
C LEU A 61 6.30 11.68 4.54
N LYS A 62 7.08 11.00 3.70
CA LYS A 62 7.19 9.54 3.74
C LYS A 62 7.67 9.04 5.10
N ILE A 63 7.11 7.92 5.52
CA ILE A 63 7.49 7.23 6.75
C ILE A 63 8.74 6.41 6.46
N ARG A 64 9.81 6.67 7.22
CA ARG A 64 11.01 5.85 7.20
C ARG A 64 10.88 4.76 8.25
N VAL A 65 10.77 3.52 7.79
CA VAL A 65 10.74 2.36 8.68
C VAL A 65 12.16 1.83 8.79
N GLY A 66 12.68 1.71 10.01
CA GLY A 66 14.02 1.17 10.26
C GLY A 66 14.09 -0.36 10.11
N PRO A 67 15.30 -0.93 10.07
CA PRO A 67 15.49 -2.39 10.11
C PRO A 67 14.91 -2.96 11.42
N GLY A 68 14.08 -4.01 11.33
CA GLY A 68 13.24 -4.52 12.45
C GLY A 68 11.72 -4.37 12.22
N VAL A 69 11.31 -4.43 10.95
CA VAL A 69 10.02 -3.99 10.40
C VAL A 69 8.78 -4.69 10.97
N ALA A 70 8.92 -5.93 11.45
CA ALA A 70 7.79 -6.82 11.76
C ALA A 70 6.77 -6.22 12.76
N ASN A 71 7.21 -5.36 13.67
CA ASN A 71 6.34 -4.78 14.70
C ASN A 71 5.82 -3.37 14.39
N HIS A 72 6.25 -2.78 13.26
CA HIS A 72 5.84 -1.43 12.89
C HIS A 72 4.34 -1.41 12.53
N TRP A 73 3.62 -0.41 13.02
CA TRP A 73 2.15 -0.36 12.93
C TRP A 73 1.64 -0.46 11.50
N LEU A 74 2.38 0.08 10.53
CA LEU A 74 2.01 0.11 9.11
C LEU A 74 1.85 -1.29 8.49
N TYR A 75 2.56 -2.29 9.03
CA TYR A 75 2.51 -3.68 8.56
C TYR A 75 1.49 -4.53 9.32
N ARG A 76 0.78 -3.93 10.28
CA ARG A 76 -0.29 -4.63 10.99
C ARG A 76 -1.50 -4.65 10.05
N CYS A 77 -1.74 -5.78 9.40
CA CYS A 77 -2.90 -6.02 8.55
C CYS A 77 -3.77 -7.10 9.21
N ARG A 78 -5.09 -6.87 9.29
CA ARG A 78 -6.03 -7.86 9.83
C ARG A 78 -7.01 -8.29 8.75
N ARG A 79 -6.93 -9.56 8.35
CA ARG A 79 -7.95 -10.19 7.50
C ARG A 79 -9.09 -10.72 8.39
N ARG A 80 -10.32 -10.38 8.07
CA ARG A 80 -11.54 -10.86 8.73
C ARG A 80 -12.42 -11.58 7.73
N VAL A 81 -12.90 -12.75 8.14
CA VAL A 81 -13.96 -13.49 7.43
C VAL A 81 -15.26 -13.28 8.20
N ASN A 82 -16.36 -13.01 7.50
CA ASN A 82 -17.69 -12.75 8.10
C ASN A 82 -17.75 -11.52 9.02
N ALA A 83 -17.06 -10.43 8.67
CA ALA A 83 -17.09 -9.21 9.46
C ALA A 83 -18.47 -8.54 9.38
N THR A 84 -19.15 -8.42 10.52
CA THR A 84 -20.29 -7.53 10.68
C THR A 84 -19.75 -6.11 10.85
N LEU A 85 -20.06 -5.22 9.90
CA LEU A 85 -19.73 -3.79 9.93
C LEU A 85 -20.22 -3.04 11.19
N ARG A 86 -21.01 -3.70 12.05
CA ARG A 86 -21.48 -3.20 13.34
C ARG A 86 -20.53 -3.48 14.50
N ASP A 87 -19.54 -4.34 14.32
CA ASP A 87 -18.63 -4.76 15.37
C ASP A 87 -17.47 -3.77 15.49
N GLY A 88 -17.69 -2.72 16.28
CA GLY A 88 -16.61 -2.02 16.96
C GLY A 88 -16.35 -0.58 16.51
N ASN A 89 -16.69 0.34 17.40
CA ASN A 89 -15.97 1.60 17.66
C ASN A 89 -16.14 2.79 16.71
N ALA A 90 -17.14 2.80 15.82
CA ALA A 90 -17.60 4.07 15.23
C ALA A 90 -18.42 4.87 16.26
N ARG A 91 -17.79 5.28 17.36
CA ARG A 91 -18.35 6.27 18.29
C ARG A 91 -18.15 7.63 17.66
N LEU A 92 -19.15 8.18 16.98
CA LEU A 92 -19.09 9.60 16.67
C LEU A 92 -19.05 10.39 17.98
N SER A 93 -17.95 11.09 18.23
CA SER A 93 -17.99 12.29 19.05
C SER A 93 -19.04 13.19 18.42
N THR A 94 -20.19 13.33 19.06
CA THR A 94 -21.24 14.28 18.67
C THR A 94 -20.74 15.70 18.93
N LEU A 95 -19.75 16.14 18.16
CA LEU A 95 -19.53 17.56 17.89
C LEU A 95 -20.67 17.96 16.97
N LEU A 96 -21.80 18.31 17.57
CA LEU A 96 -22.92 18.98 16.90
C LEU A 96 -22.38 20.23 16.20
N ARG A 97 -22.00 20.10 14.93
CA ARG A 97 -21.77 21.21 14.03
C ARG A 97 -23.15 21.78 13.76
N GLY A 98 -23.52 22.84 14.49
CA GLY A 98 -24.77 23.55 14.30
C GLY A 98 -24.91 23.96 12.83
N GLY A 99 -25.85 23.32 12.14
CA GLY A 99 -26.25 23.70 10.79
C GLY A 99 -26.92 25.09 10.79
N PRO A 100 -26.96 25.75 9.63
CA PRO A 100 -27.46 27.11 9.52
C PRO A 100 -28.96 27.13 9.84
N THR A 101 -29.32 27.76 10.96
CA THR A 101 -30.69 28.20 11.20
C THR A 101 -31.03 29.21 10.10
N THR A 102 -31.88 28.78 9.16
CA THR A 102 -32.57 29.68 8.23
C THR A 102 -33.30 30.71 9.06
N ALA A 103 -32.84 31.96 8.93
CA ALA A 103 -33.37 33.11 9.61
C ALA A 103 -34.82 33.36 9.18
N ASN A 104 -35.73 33.28 10.14
CA ASN A 104 -36.91 34.13 10.18
C ASN A 104 -37.30 34.27 11.64
N ASP A 105 -36.67 35.20 12.35
CA ASP A 105 -37.41 36.26 13.01
C ASP A 105 -36.48 37.24 13.72
N SER A 106 -36.91 38.49 13.63
CA SER A 106 -36.29 39.72 14.05
C SER A 106 -36.06 39.84 15.57
N ASN A 107 -35.03 40.63 15.87
CA ASN A 107 -34.82 41.46 17.06
C ASN A 107 -33.93 40.95 18.21
N HIS A 108 -32.90 41.77 18.45
CA HIS A 108 -32.13 41.98 19.67
C HIS A 108 -31.39 40.79 20.30
N SER A 109 -30.11 40.66 19.95
CA SER A 109 -28.98 40.92 20.87
C SER A 109 -27.67 40.52 20.19
N LYS A 110 -26.62 41.34 20.35
CA LYS A 110 -25.27 41.02 19.92
C LYS A 110 -24.82 39.74 20.61
N LYS A 111 -24.88 38.60 19.92
CA LYS A 111 -24.14 37.40 20.31
C LYS A 111 -22.93 37.29 19.41
N GLU A 112 -21.84 37.83 19.94
CA GLU A 112 -20.48 37.52 19.54
C GLU A 112 -20.32 36.00 19.51
N VAL A 113 -20.21 35.45 18.30
CA VAL A 113 -19.90 34.04 18.09
C VAL A 113 -18.43 33.87 18.46
N HIS A 114 -18.16 33.63 19.74
CA HIS A 114 -16.89 33.07 20.15
C HIS A 114 -16.77 31.70 19.50
N VAL A 115 -15.94 31.62 18.45
CA VAL A 115 -15.28 30.37 18.08
C VAL A 115 -14.47 29.94 19.30
N LEU A 116 -15.09 29.18 20.20
CA LEU A 116 -14.42 28.56 21.33
C LEU A 116 -13.49 27.48 20.78
N ARG A 117 -12.31 27.93 20.33
CA ARG A 117 -11.11 27.10 20.22
C ARG A 117 -10.76 26.69 21.65
N ARG A 118 -11.42 25.66 22.18
CA ARG A 118 -11.09 25.10 23.49
C ARG A 118 -9.73 24.44 23.42
N VAL A 119 -8.72 25.21 23.81
CA VAL A 119 -7.51 24.69 24.45
C VAL A 119 -7.98 24.09 25.78
N LEU A 120 -8.16 22.77 25.83
CA LEU A 120 -8.42 22.10 27.09
C LEU A 120 -7.10 21.98 27.85
N SER A 121 -6.79 23.03 28.63
CA SER A 121 -5.92 22.90 29.79
C SER A 121 -6.70 22.14 30.86
N THR A 122 -6.27 20.92 31.17
CA THR A 122 -6.65 20.27 32.43
C THR A 122 -5.39 19.80 33.13
N SER A 123 -5.14 20.46 34.25
CA SER A 123 -4.13 20.17 35.24
C SER A 123 -4.29 18.77 35.87
N SER A 124 -3.13 18.18 36.14
CA SER A 124 -2.82 17.17 37.17
C SER A 124 -3.56 15.82 37.15
N VAL A 125 -2.87 14.75 36.74
CA VAL A 125 -2.77 13.49 37.52
C VAL A 125 -1.41 12.83 37.23
N SER A 126 -0.69 12.51 38.31
CA SER A 126 0.57 11.78 38.50
C SER A 126 1.24 11.05 37.33
N ALA A 127 2.51 11.43 37.11
CA ALA A 127 3.50 10.66 36.39
C ALA A 127 3.67 9.27 37.02
N SER A 128 3.43 8.23 36.23
CA SER A 128 3.86 6.86 36.54
C SER A 128 4.93 6.47 35.54
N SER A 129 6.17 6.73 35.93
CA SER A 129 7.36 6.04 35.41
C SER A 129 7.26 4.55 35.73
N ASN A 130 7.40 3.68 34.72
CA ASN A 130 8.00 2.33 34.75
C ASN A 130 7.81 1.69 33.36
N LEU A 131 8.88 1.48 32.59
CA LEU A 131 9.58 0.19 32.44
C LEU A 131 8.69 -0.93 31.87
N MET A 132 8.88 -1.25 30.59
CA MET A 132 8.86 -2.64 30.09
C MET A 132 9.89 -2.78 28.96
N LEU A 133 11.14 -3.02 29.38
CA LEU A 133 12.03 -3.97 28.72
C LEU A 133 11.43 -5.37 28.98
N GLY A 134 11.25 -6.16 27.93
CA GLY A 134 10.81 -7.56 28.01
C GLY A 134 9.41 -7.81 27.46
N MET A 135 9.30 -8.03 26.16
CA MET A 135 8.26 -8.90 25.61
C MET A 135 8.93 -9.87 24.65
N ASP A 136 9.02 -11.10 25.15
CA ASP A 136 9.63 -12.25 24.53
C ASP A 136 8.91 -12.72 23.26
N ASP A 137 9.74 -13.38 22.49
CA ASP A 137 9.60 -14.17 21.27
C ASP A 137 8.52 -15.28 21.30
N HIS A 138 7.24 -14.91 21.36
CA HIS A 138 6.15 -15.88 21.44
C HIS A 138 4.90 -15.58 20.59
N TYR A 139 4.99 -15.31 19.28
CA TYR A 139 3.79 -15.43 18.40
C TYR A 139 4.12 -15.86 16.96
N LEU A 140 4.70 -17.05 16.80
CA LEU A 140 4.46 -17.93 15.65
C LEU A 140 3.80 -19.22 16.14
N ARG A 141 2.59 -19.12 16.69
CA ARG A 141 1.71 -20.30 16.82
C ARG A 141 0.26 -19.90 16.60
N ARG A 142 -0.17 -20.18 15.37
CA ARG A 142 -1.54 -20.37 14.92
C ARG A 142 -2.33 -21.13 16.00
N SER A 143 -3.10 -20.40 16.82
CA SER A 143 -4.06 -20.97 17.76
C SER A 143 -5.45 -20.52 17.32
N GLN A 144 -6.24 -21.48 16.86
CA GLN A 144 -7.69 -21.38 16.75
C GLN A 144 -8.26 -21.20 18.17
N GLY A 145 -8.45 -19.95 18.58
CA GLY A 145 -9.07 -19.60 19.84
C GLY A 145 -9.53 -18.16 19.76
N ASP A 146 -10.83 -18.00 19.59
CA ASP A 146 -11.58 -16.76 19.40
C ASP A 146 -11.51 -15.85 20.66
N GLN A 147 -10.32 -15.32 20.96
CA GLN A 147 -10.17 -14.17 21.84
C GLN A 147 -9.82 -12.98 20.96
N ASP A 148 -10.83 -12.14 20.72
CA ASP A 148 -10.73 -10.87 20.00
C ASP A 148 -9.95 -9.86 20.87
N ILE A 149 -8.64 -10.11 21.03
CA ILE A 149 -7.73 -9.15 21.63
C ILE A 149 -7.72 -7.94 20.69
N ASP A 150 -8.15 -6.78 21.20
CA ASP A 150 -8.16 -5.53 20.44
C ASP A 150 -6.71 -5.06 20.21
N VAL A 151 -6.09 -5.63 19.16
CA VAL A 151 -4.72 -5.32 18.72
C VAL A 151 -4.55 -3.81 18.49
N TRP A 152 -5.62 -3.10 18.11
CA TRP A 152 -5.59 -1.66 17.88
C TRP A 152 -5.56 -0.85 19.17
N GLY A 153 -6.04 -1.40 20.29
CA GLY A 153 -5.97 -0.77 21.61
C GLY A 153 -4.54 -0.62 22.15
N THR A 154 -3.58 -1.41 21.63
CA THR A 154 -2.16 -1.33 21.99
C THR A 154 -1.37 -0.32 21.15
N VAL A 155 -1.96 0.22 20.09
CA VAL A 155 -1.34 1.28 19.32
C VAL A 155 -1.29 2.51 20.21
N THR A 156 -0.08 2.99 20.53
CA THR A 156 0.12 4.15 21.41
C THR A 156 -0.40 5.41 20.73
N LEU A 157 -1.70 5.64 20.87
CA LEU A 157 -2.35 6.85 20.39
C LEU A 157 -1.82 8.05 21.19
N SER A 158 -1.60 9.15 20.50
CA SER A 158 -1.11 10.39 21.06
C SER A 158 -1.84 10.73 22.37
N THR A 159 -1.10 10.84 23.48
CA THR A 159 -1.65 11.26 24.77
C THR A 159 -2.17 12.69 24.70
N ALA A 160 -3.08 13.09 25.61
CA ALA A 160 -3.63 14.46 25.64
C ALA A 160 -2.55 15.55 25.76
N GLU A 161 -1.36 15.20 26.22
CA GLU A 161 -0.19 16.09 26.37
C GLU A 161 0.64 16.23 25.09
N LYS A 162 0.40 15.40 24.06
CA LYS A 162 1.06 15.48 22.73
C LYS A 162 0.33 16.41 21.76
N LEU A 163 -0.23 17.52 22.27
CA LEU A 163 -0.71 18.66 21.46
C LEU A 163 0.47 19.48 20.89
N ILE A 164 1.57 18.81 20.50
CA ILE A 164 2.76 19.44 19.95
C ILE A 164 2.62 19.40 18.42
N SER A 165 2.58 20.58 17.81
CA SER A 165 2.71 20.74 16.36
C SER A 165 4.20 20.69 15.96
N PRO A 166 4.58 20.02 14.87
CA PRO A 166 3.73 19.15 14.04
C PRO A 166 3.56 17.77 14.67
N ARG A 167 2.36 17.20 14.54
CA ARG A 167 2.05 15.86 15.06
C ARG A 167 2.89 14.78 14.34
N PRO A 168 3.27 13.67 15.02
CA PRO A 168 4.00 12.58 14.39
C PRO A 168 3.13 11.89 13.32
N LEU A 169 3.79 11.32 12.30
CA LEU A 169 3.17 10.52 11.23
C LEU A 169 2.80 9.11 11.73
N GLY A 170 2.04 9.04 12.81
CA GLY A 170 1.51 7.79 13.34
C GLY A 170 0.23 7.34 12.64
N PRO A 171 -0.35 6.21 13.09
CA PRO A 171 -1.67 5.79 12.65
C PRO A 171 -2.74 6.77 13.14
N THR A 172 -3.72 7.02 12.28
CA THR A 172 -4.78 8.01 12.51
C THR A 172 -6.17 7.45 12.29
N HIS A 173 -6.28 6.48 11.39
CA HIS A 173 -7.51 5.81 11.00
C HIS A 173 -7.23 4.32 10.79
N ILE A 174 -8.29 3.53 10.76
CA ILE A 174 -8.27 2.16 10.27
C ILE A 174 -9.07 2.14 8.97
N LEU A 175 -8.39 1.85 7.86
CA LEU A 175 -9.00 1.61 6.58
C LEU A 175 -9.53 0.17 6.55
N THR A 176 -10.84 0.05 6.41
CA THR A 176 -11.56 -1.22 6.20
C THR A 176 -11.78 -1.37 4.70
N ILE A 177 -11.20 -2.40 4.10
CA ILE A 177 -11.12 -2.59 2.66
C ILE A 177 -11.98 -3.80 2.26
N HIS A 178 -12.72 -3.68 1.16
CA HIS A 178 -13.57 -4.74 0.63
C HIS A 178 -13.48 -4.83 -0.91
N SER A 179 -13.42 -6.04 -1.48
CA SER A 179 -13.27 -6.26 -2.93
C SER A 179 -14.53 -6.00 -3.75
N ASN A 180 -15.71 -6.01 -3.13
CA ASN A 180 -16.96 -6.03 -3.88
C ASN A 180 -17.70 -4.69 -3.82
N PRO A 181 -17.70 -3.92 -4.93
CA PRO A 181 -18.65 -2.84 -5.19
C PRO A 181 -19.87 -3.32 -6.01
N GLY A 182 -20.16 -4.63 -6.04
CA GLY A 182 -21.44 -5.12 -6.57
C GLY A 182 -22.57 -4.36 -5.88
N PRO A 183 -23.72 -4.09 -6.56
CA PRO A 183 -24.81 -3.26 -6.06
C PRO A 183 -25.47 -3.93 -4.86
N SER A 184 -24.79 -3.86 -3.72
CA SER A 184 -25.33 -4.13 -2.41
C SER A 184 -26.36 -3.05 -2.21
N ARG A 185 -27.61 -3.42 -2.48
CA ARG A 185 -28.87 -2.73 -2.11
C ARG A 185 -28.98 -2.51 -0.58
N VAL A 186 -27.85 -2.39 0.12
CA VAL A 186 -27.71 -2.38 1.57
C VAL A 186 -27.82 -0.96 2.12
N PHE A 187 -27.61 0.08 1.29
CA PHE A 187 -27.73 1.48 1.70
C PHE A 187 -28.59 2.32 0.76
N GLN A 188 -29.69 1.79 0.21
CA GLN A 188 -30.72 2.70 -0.29
C GLN A 188 -31.45 3.31 0.91
N PRO A 189 -31.36 4.64 1.15
CA PRO A 189 -32.28 5.30 2.05
C PRO A 189 -33.68 5.11 1.46
N VAL A 190 -34.54 4.35 2.14
CA VAL A 190 -35.93 4.17 1.72
C VAL A 190 -36.65 5.50 1.97
N THR A 191 -36.53 6.42 1.02
CA THR A 191 -37.37 7.60 0.90
C THR A 191 -38.70 7.18 0.28
N GLY A 192 -39.51 6.45 1.04
CA GLY A 192 -40.82 5.97 0.61
C GLY A 192 -41.79 6.01 1.78
N GLY A 193 -42.60 7.07 1.83
CA GLY A 193 -43.63 7.29 2.84
C GLY A 193 -44.58 6.10 2.97
N GLY A 194 -44.70 5.57 4.18
CA GLY A 194 -45.67 4.53 4.50
C GLY A 194 -45.28 3.85 5.79
N ARG A 195 -46.07 4.06 6.84
CA ARG A 195 -45.96 3.41 8.15
C ARG A 195 -45.95 1.88 7.98
N ARG A 196 -44.78 1.27 7.80
CA ARG A 196 -44.55 -0.15 7.96
C ARG A 196 -43.39 -0.33 8.92
N THR A 197 -43.65 -1.12 9.96
CA THR A 197 -42.74 -1.52 11.02
C THR A 197 -41.32 -1.72 10.49
N LEU A 198 -40.39 -0.87 10.95
CA LEU A 198 -38.97 -0.85 10.64
C LEU A 198 -38.30 -2.15 11.11
N ARG A 199 -38.51 -3.23 10.38
CA ARG A 199 -37.68 -4.43 10.50
C ARG A 199 -36.34 -4.06 9.86
N ARG A 200 -35.40 -3.58 10.69
CA ARG A 200 -33.99 -3.36 10.31
C ARG A 200 -33.51 -4.63 9.62
N LYS A 201 -33.42 -4.61 8.28
CA LYS A 201 -32.71 -5.66 7.55
C LYS A 201 -31.26 -5.58 8.06
N LEU A 202 -30.82 -6.60 8.78
CA LEU A 202 -29.40 -6.73 9.10
C LEU A 202 -28.67 -6.72 7.75
N SER A 203 -27.75 -5.78 7.59
CA SER A 203 -26.79 -5.82 6.49
C SER A 203 -26.14 -7.20 6.51
N ALA A 204 -26.15 -7.89 5.36
CA ALA A 204 -25.44 -9.16 5.24
C ALA A 204 -23.97 -8.96 5.65
N PRO A 205 -23.35 -9.93 6.35
CA PRO A 205 -21.95 -9.84 6.71
C PRO A 205 -21.10 -9.67 5.45
N LEU A 206 -20.09 -8.81 5.52
CA LEU A 206 -19.13 -8.68 4.43
C LEU A 206 -18.22 -9.90 4.44
N SER A 207 -18.14 -10.60 3.32
CA SER A 207 -17.19 -11.68 3.10
C SER A 207 -15.85 -11.07 2.70
N ASN A 208 -14.77 -11.43 3.40
CA ASN A 208 -13.39 -11.01 3.13
C ASN A 208 -13.17 -9.50 3.27
N VAL A 209 -12.93 -9.08 4.51
CA VAL A 209 -12.58 -7.70 4.84
C VAL A 209 -11.13 -7.63 5.28
N VAL A 210 -10.43 -6.57 4.88
CA VAL A 210 -9.07 -6.32 5.32
C VAL A 210 -9.01 -4.98 6.06
N GLU A 211 -8.51 -4.97 7.28
CA GLU A 211 -8.31 -3.76 8.08
C GLU A 211 -6.82 -3.39 8.10
N VAL A 212 -6.50 -2.15 7.71
CA VAL A 212 -5.14 -1.64 7.65
C VAL A 212 -5.10 -0.25 8.32
N PRO A 213 -4.14 0.02 9.22
CA PRO A 213 -3.98 1.33 9.82
C PRO A 213 -3.38 2.28 8.80
N VAL A 214 -3.85 3.53 8.79
CA VAL A 214 -3.36 4.55 7.86
C VAL A 214 -3.10 5.88 8.55
N ASN A 215 -2.17 6.64 7.99
CA ASN A 215 -2.04 8.06 8.21
C ASN A 215 -2.90 8.78 7.16
N ASP A 216 -3.98 9.44 7.59
CA ASP A 216 -4.93 10.15 6.73
C ASP A 216 -4.27 11.15 5.78
N LEU A 217 -3.29 11.93 6.24
CA LEU A 217 -2.60 12.91 5.41
C LEU A 217 -1.85 12.21 4.28
N LEU A 218 -1.08 11.16 4.58
CA LEU A 218 -0.36 10.40 3.55
C LEU A 218 -1.32 9.65 2.63
N PHE A 219 -2.39 9.10 3.17
CA PHE A 219 -3.42 8.42 2.40
C PHE A 219 -4.08 9.36 1.38
N VAL A 220 -4.55 10.52 1.83
CA VAL A 220 -5.18 11.54 0.96
C VAL A 220 -4.18 12.12 -0.05
N LEU A 221 -2.92 12.32 0.35
CA LEU A 221 -1.84 12.82 -0.51
C LEU A 221 -1.45 11.83 -1.63
N ASN A 222 -1.75 10.55 -1.47
CA ASN A 222 -1.36 9.51 -2.42
C ASN A 222 -2.53 8.90 -3.20
N ILE A 223 -3.75 9.41 -3.03
CA ILE A 223 -4.96 8.93 -3.74
C ILE A 223 -5.60 10.09 -4.51
N PRO A 224 -5.09 10.41 -5.71
CA PRO A 224 -5.61 11.51 -6.52
C PRO A 224 -7.08 11.37 -6.94
N ASN A 225 -7.59 10.13 -7.01
CA ASN A 225 -9.00 9.89 -7.33
C ASN A 225 -9.95 10.04 -6.15
N LEU A 226 -9.49 10.49 -4.98
CA LEU A 226 -10.37 10.67 -3.84
C LEU A 226 -11.46 11.71 -4.12
N ALA A 227 -12.73 11.34 -3.95
CA ALA A 227 -13.83 12.27 -4.17
C ALA A 227 -13.85 13.38 -3.12
N ARG A 228 -14.19 14.59 -3.55
CA ARG A 228 -14.22 15.80 -2.71
C ARG A 228 -15.49 15.88 -1.85
N SER A 229 -15.84 14.82 -1.12
CA SER A 229 -16.96 14.85 -0.18
C SER A 229 -16.51 15.46 1.16
N THR A 230 -17.15 16.52 1.64
CA THR A 230 -16.82 17.11 2.95
C THR A 230 -17.66 16.52 4.09
N PRO A 231 -17.07 16.05 5.21
CA PRO A 231 -15.65 15.77 5.43
C PRO A 231 -15.22 14.47 4.71
N ILE A 232 -13.98 14.39 4.22
CA ILE A 232 -13.51 13.20 3.46
C ILE A 232 -13.27 12.01 4.38
N LEU A 233 -12.69 12.28 5.54
CA LEU A 233 -12.45 11.31 6.60
C LEU A 233 -13.07 11.82 7.90
N PRO A 234 -13.58 10.94 8.76
CA PRO A 234 -14.14 11.33 10.04
C PRO A 234 -13.07 12.00 10.92
N PRO A 235 -13.45 12.96 11.78
CA PRO A 235 -12.48 13.59 12.68
C PRO A 235 -11.89 12.56 13.63
N ARG A 236 -10.59 12.67 13.89
CA ARG A 236 -9.87 11.81 14.83
C ARG A 236 -10.45 11.92 16.23
N LEU A 237 -10.56 10.79 16.91
CA LEU A 237 -11.04 10.72 18.29
C LEU A 237 -9.87 10.56 19.25
N HIS A 238 -10.01 11.10 20.46
CA HIS A 238 -9.02 10.85 21.50
C HIS A 238 -9.10 9.39 21.93
N LYS A 239 -7.97 8.67 21.84
CA LYS A 239 -7.82 7.25 22.26
C LYS A 239 -8.49 6.21 21.35
N GLU A 240 -9.04 6.58 20.20
CA GLU A 240 -9.61 5.62 19.24
C GLU A 240 -9.20 5.98 17.81
N LEU A 241 -8.92 4.96 16.98
CA LEU A 241 -8.69 5.13 15.55
C LEU A 241 -10.03 5.01 14.82
N PRO A 242 -10.59 6.08 14.24
CA PRO A 242 -11.80 5.99 13.44
C PRO A 242 -11.64 5.01 12.27
N ARG A 243 -12.67 4.19 12.04
CA ARG A 243 -12.74 3.24 10.93
C ARG A 243 -13.41 3.86 9.72
N VAL A 244 -12.84 3.62 8.55
CA VAL A 244 -13.34 4.15 7.27
C VAL A 244 -13.40 3.01 6.26
N LEU A 245 -14.50 2.89 5.53
CA LEU A 245 -14.72 1.82 4.55
C LEU A 245 -14.29 2.28 3.16
N MET A 246 -13.55 1.44 2.44
CA MET A 246 -13.18 1.65 1.04
C MET A 246 -13.40 0.37 0.24
N TYR A 247 -13.98 0.52 -0.94
CA TYR A 247 -14.09 -0.58 -1.91
C TYR A 247 -12.93 -0.50 -2.88
N VAL A 248 -12.30 -1.64 -3.19
CA VAL A 248 -11.15 -1.75 -4.11
C VAL A 248 -11.36 -2.92 -5.07
N PRO A 249 -10.75 -2.91 -6.26
CA PRO A 249 -10.78 -4.03 -7.19
C PRO A 249 -10.23 -5.33 -6.57
N HIS A 250 -9.02 -5.28 -6.01
CA HIS A 250 -8.31 -6.48 -5.55
C HIS A 250 -7.82 -6.32 -4.12
N LEU A 251 -8.24 -7.21 -3.22
CA LEU A 251 -7.86 -7.17 -1.80
C LEU A 251 -6.45 -7.67 -1.53
N GLU A 252 -5.90 -8.48 -2.42
CA GLU A 252 -4.68 -9.24 -2.16
C GLU A 252 -3.42 -8.38 -2.21
N THR A 253 -3.42 -7.32 -3.02
CA THR A 253 -2.27 -6.41 -3.19
C THR A 253 -2.47 -5.04 -2.56
N PHE A 254 -3.69 -4.73 -2.13
CA PHE A 254 -4.02 -3.40 -1.64
C PHE A 254 -3.34 -3.04 -0.30
N PRO A 255 -3.23 -3.95 0.69
CA PRO A 255 -2.50 -3.65 1.93
C PRO A 255 -1.04 -3.27 1.69
N GLU A 256 -0.38 -3.98 0.78
CA GLU A 256 1.01 -3.79 0.37
C GLU A 256 1.16 -2.46 -0.38
N LEU A 257 0.17 -2.14 -1.23
CA LEU A 257 0.06 -0.81 -1.84
C LEU A 257 -0.09 0.29 -0.78
N VAL A 258 -0.92 0.10 0.26
CA VAL A 258 -1.06 1.08 1.35
C VAL A 258 0.29 1.31 2.05
N VAL A 259 1.06 0.25 2.31
CA VAL A 259 2.43 0.39 2.86
C VAL A 259 3.28 1.25 1.93
N TYR A 260 3.29 0.95 0.63
CA TYR A 260 4.01 1.73 -0.38
C TYR A 260 3.60 3.20 -0.39
N LEU A 261 2.30 3.53 -0.35
CA LEU A 261 1.85 4.93 -0.36
C LEU A 261 2.36 5.71 0.86
N HIS A 262 2.66 5.03 1.97
CA HIS A 262 3.18 5.67 3.18
C HIS A 262 4.72 5.74 3.21
N THR A 263 5.44 4.76 2.64
CA THR A 263 6.91 4.69 2.70
C THR A 263 7.60 5.14 1.42
N LEU A 264 6.90 5.10 0.29
CA LEU A 264 7.41 5.23 -1.08
C LEU A 264 8.55 4.24 -1.38
N ASN A 265 8.57 3.09 -0.68
CA ASN A 265 9.59 2.07 -0.83
C ASN A 265 9.19 1.07 -1.92
N GLN A 266 9.54 1.38 -3.16
CA GLN A 266 9.23 0.55 -4.33
C GLN A 266 9.82 -0.86 -4.22
N ALA A 267 11.06 -0.99 -3.74
CA ALA A 267 11.71 -2.29 -3.58
C ALA A 267 10.97 -3.18 -2.56
N GLU A 268 10.41 -2.60 -1.51
CA GLU A 268 9.63 -3.35 -0.52
C GLU A 268 8.26 -3.80 -1.05
N LEU A 269 7.61 -2.98 -1.87
CA LEU A 269 6.39 -3.37 -2.57
C LEU A 269 6.62 -4.60 -3.45
N PHE A 270 7.65 -4.57 -4.31
CA PHE A 270 7.98 -5.72 -5.15
C PHE A 270 8.48 -6.91 -4.34
N ARG A 271 9.16 -6.70 -3.21
CA ARG A 271 9.53 -7.81 -2.30
C ARG A 271 8.32 -8.52 -1.70
N ALA A 272 7.22 -7.80 -1.48
CA ALA A 272 6.00 -8.37 -0.93
C ALA A 272 5.18 -9.14 -2.00
N LEU A 273 5.24 -8.72 -3.27
CA LEU A 273 4.39 -9.25 -4.34
C LEU A 273 5.07 -10.30 -5.22
N VAL A 274 6.37 -10.17 -5.46
CA VAL A 274 7.13 -11.04 -6.38
C VAL A 274 7.96 -12.02 -5.57
N PRO A 275 8.00 -13.33 -5.86
CA PRO A 275 8.86 -14.28 -5.18
C PRO A 275 10.36 -13.92 -5.26
N GLU A 276 11.12 -14.26 -4.22
CA GLU A 276 12.55 -13.91 -4.13
C GLU A 276 13.37 -14.41 -5.31
N TRP A 277 13.22 -15.69 -5.68
CA TRP A 277 13.93 -16.28 -6.80
C TRP A 277 13.64 -15.58 -8.13
N VAL A 278 12.41 -15.09 -8.35
CA VAL A 278 12.07 -14.30 -9.55
C VAL A 278 12.83 -12.98 -9.52
N ARG A 279 12.83 -12.28 -8.38
CA ARG A 279 13.53 -11.00 -8.24
C ARG A 279 15.02 -11.16 -8.49
N ASP A 280 15.63 -12.21 -7.95
CA ASP A 280 17.07 -12.48 -8.10
C ASP A 280 17.44 -12.69 -9.57
N VAL A 281 16.56 -13.34 -10.35
CA VAL A 281 16.72 -13.47 -11.81
C VAL A 281 16.43 -12.15 -12.53
N MET A 282 15.51 -11.31 -12.04
CA MET A 282 15.19 -10.04 -12.70
C MET A 282 16.31 -8.99 -12.58
N TYR A 283 17.10 -8.99 -11.51
CA TYR A 283 18.14 -7.97 -11.31
C TYR A 283 19.50 -8.36 -11.89
N PRO A 284 20.24 -7.41 -12.52
CA PRO A 284 19.93 -5.98 -12.63
C PRO A 284 18.98 -5.61 -13.79
N LEU A 285 17.97 -4.78 -13.51
CA LEU A 285 16.97 -4.29 -14.48
C LEU A 285 17.51 -3.22 -15.45
N SER A 286 18.69 -2.65 -15.18
CA SER A 286 19.18 -1.41 -15.79
C SER A 286 19.35 -1.43 -17.32
N ASP A 287 19.36 -2.61 -17.96
CA ASP A 287 19.54 -2.75 -19.42
C ASP A 287 18.29 -3.23 -20.17
N LEU A 288 17.18 -3.48 -19.47
CA LEU A 288 15.92 -3.92 -20.06
C LEU A 288 15.12 -2.71 -20.56
N VAL A 289 15.69 -1.92 -21.47
CA VAL A 289 14.92 -0.93 -22.21
C VAL A 289 13.97 -1.69 -23.14
N PRO A 290 12.64 -1.51 -23.03
CA PRO A 290 11.70 -2.15 -23.94
C PRO A 290 12.06 -1.75 -25.37
N ALA A 291 12.30 -2.75 -26.23
CA ALA A 291 12.92 -2.61 -27.54
C ALA A 291 12.12 -1.76 -28.57
N ASN A 292 11.03 -1.11 -28.15
CA ASN A 292 10.12 -0.35 -29.01
C ASN A 292 10.32 1.17 -28.99
N THR A 293 11.22 1.71 -28.16
CA THR A 293 11.61 3.11 -28.28
C THR A 293 12.76 3.25 -29.28
N GLY A 294 12.45 3.69 -30.50
CA GLY A 294 13.41 3.94 -31.59
C GLY A 294 14.39 5.10 -31.34
N SER A 295 14.90 5.25 -30.12
CA SER A 295 15.95 6.20 -29.78
C SER A 295 17.31 5.50 -29.87
N ASN A 296 18.18 6.05 -30.71
CA ASN A 296 19.56 5.61 -30.92
C ASN A 296 20.31 5.37 -29.59
N PRO A 297 21.09 4.28 -29.48
CA PRO A 297 21.86 3.99 -28.28
C PRO A 297 23.08 4.93 -28.19
N THR A 298 23.06 5.90 -27.27
CA THR A 298 24.27 6.64 -26.88
C THR A 298 24.63 6.34 -25.43
N ASN A 299 25.84 5.80 -25.28
CA ASN A 299 26.65 5.66 -24.06
C ASN A 299 26.16 4.68 -22.98
N ILE A 300 26.55 3.42 -23.17
CA ILE A 300 26.56 2.37 -22.15
C ILE A 300 27.75 2.61 -21.21
N VAL A 301 27.46 2.88 -19.94
CA VAL A 301 28.46 2.90 -18.87
C VAL A 301 28.68 1.45 -18.41
N LYS A 302 29.87 0.93 -18.68
CA LYS A 302 30.31 -0.41 -18.27
C LYS A 302 30.48 -0.46 -16.75
N MET A 303 29.77 -1.36 -16.08
CA MET A 303 30.06 -1.76 -14.70
C MET A 303 30.43 -3.24 -14.67
N PRO A 304 31.57 -3.64 -14.09
CA PRO A 304 31.93 -5.04 -13.95
C PRO A 304 31.12 -5.70 -12.83
N LEU A 305 30.22 -6.61 -13.20
CA LEU A 305 29.58 -7.55 -12.27
C LEU A 305 30.53 -8.72 -12.00
N GLN A 306 31.16 -8.71 -10.83
CA GLN A 306 31.69 -9.91 -10.18
C GLN A 306 30.83 -10.16 -8.95
N LEU A 307 29.90 -11.13 -8.97
CA LEU A 307 29.45 -11.89 -7.79
C LEU A 307 28.29 -12.86 -8.09
N LEU A 308 28.63 -14.15 -8.08
CA LEU A 308 27.96 -15.36 -7.55
C LEU A 308 28.55 -16.53 -8.35
N GLY A 309 29.28 -17.51 -7.82
CA GLY A 309 29.24 -18.11 -6.49
C GLY A 309 29.09 -19.63 -6.65
N MET A 310 30.04 -20.29 -7.34
CA MET A 310 30.16 -21.76 -7.27
C MET A 310 30.80 -22.14 -5.94
N LEU A 311 29.97 -22.51 -4.96
CA LEU A 311 30.43 -23.15 -3.73
C LEU A 311 30.67 -24.63 -3.99
N ILE A 312 31.94 -25.03 -4.07
CA ILE A 312 32.38 -26.41 -3.86
C ILE A 312 33.05 -26.46 -2.48
N PRO A 313 32.59 -27.30 -1.54
CA PRO A 313 33.28 -27.47 -0.27
C PRO A 313 34.35 -28.55 -0.42
N GLY A 314 35.62 -28.21 -0.14
CA GLY A 314 36.64 -29.24 -0.01
C GLY A 314 38.08 -28.75 0.06
N SER A 315 38.71 -29.07 1.19
CA SER A 315 40.16 -29.23 1.41
C SER A 315 41.02 -27.98 1.55
N GLY A 316 41.51 -27.82 2.78
CA GLY A 316 42.54 -26.86 3.15
C GLY A 316 43.92 -27.25 2.62
N SER A 317 44.81 -26.27 2.57
CA SER A 317 46.22 -26.35 2.97
C SER A 317 46.91 -25.01 2.73
N ASN A 318 47.94 -24.77 3.53
CA ASN A 318 48.59 -23.49 3.75
C ASN A 318 49.87 -23.42 2.91
N SER A 319 50.07 -22.36 2.12
CA SER A 319 51.38 -21.85 1.65
C SER A 319 51.12 -20.67 0.71
N SER A 320 51.38 -19.42 1.10
CA SER A 320 52.65 -18.69 1.01
C SER A 320 53.25 -18.55 -0.40
N VAL A 321 53.43 -17.28 -0.77
CA VAL A 321 54.43 -16.63 -1.64
C VAL A 321 54.41 -16.77 -3.18
N GLU A 322 54.72 -15.60 -3.74
CA GLU A 322 55.38 -15.31 -5.03
C GLU A 322 54.52 -15.02 -6.27
N SER A 323 54.24 -13.72 -6.39
CA SER A 323 54.20 -12.93 -7.61
C SER A 323 55.39 -13.24 -8.53
N LEU A 324 55.13 -13.59 -9.79
CA LEU A 324 55.98 -13.27 -10.93
C LEU A 324 55.15 -13.34 -12.23
N GLY A 325 55.53 -12.47 -13.17
CA GLY A 325 54.73 -12.04 -14.31
C GLY A 325 54.25 -13.15 -15.23
N SER A 326 53.00 -13.02 -15.66
CA SER A 326 52.46 -13.75 -16.80
C SER A 326 52.09 -12.75 -17.89
N THR A 327 52.81 -12.88 -18.98
CA THR A 327 52.73 -12.14 -20.23
C THR A 327 51.31 -12.19 -20.79
N CYS A 328 50.71 -11.01 -20.93
CA CYS A 328 49.44 -10.82 -21.62
C CYS A 328 49.60 -11.13 -23.10
N HIS A 329 49.29 -12.38 -23.47
CA HIS A 329 48.91 -12.69 -24.83
C HIS A 329 47.48 -12.17 -25.05
N ASP A 330 47.35 -11.21 -25.97
CA ASP A 330 46.11 -10.82 -26.62
C ASP A 330 45.48 -12.04 -27.30
N ALA A 331 44.73 -12.82 -26.52
CA ALA A 331 43.66 -13.64 -27.05
C ALA A 331 42.46 -12.72 -27.18
N SER A 332 42.21 -12.25 -28.40
CA SER A 332 40.93 -11.74 -28.87
C SER A 332 39.88 -12.88 -28.84
N SER A 333 39.65 -13.44 -27.67
CA SER A 333 38.42 -14.16 -27.37
C SER A 333 37.33 -13.12 -27.44
N GLY A 334 36.54 -13.17 -28.52
CA GLY A 334 35.33 -12.38 -28.65
C GLY A 334 34.50 -12.57 -27.39
N SER A 335 34.62 -11.62 -26.47
CA SER A 335 33.71 -11.45 -25.36
C SER A 335 32.38 -11.14 -26.01
N PHE A 336 31.61 -12.20 -26.30
CA PHE A 336 30.18 -12.07 -26.51
C PHE A 336 29.65 -11.49 -25.21
N GLU A 337 29.57 -10.16 -25.18
CA GLU A 337 28.94 -9.40 -24.11
C GLU A 337 27.52 -9.96 -24.02
N TYR A 338 27.29 -10.83 -23.03
CA TYR A 338 26.00 -11.46 -22.82
C TYR A 338 25.02 -10.35 -22.45
N ARG A 339 24.34 -9.84 -23.47
CA ARG A 339 23.36 -8.78 -23.29
C ARG A 339 22.10 -9.43 -22.77
N ARG A 340 21.83 -9.24 -21.49
CA ARG A 340 20.59 -9.70 -20.86
C ARG A 340 19.41 -8.99 -21.53
N THR A 341 18.56 -9.75 -22.22
CA THR A 341 17.36 -9.24 -22.88
C THR A 341 16.12 -9.71 -22.13
N VAL A 342 14.99 -9.03 -22.30
CA VAL A 342 13.70 -9.46 -21.72
C VAL A 342 13.39 -10.91 -22.09
N LYS A 343 13.75 -11.34 -23.31
CA LYS A 343 13.58 -12.73 -23.77
C LYS A 343 14.47 -13.71 -23.00
N SER A 344 15.76 -13.42 -22.84
CA SER A 344 16.69 -14.32 -22.15
C SER A 344 16.34 -14.45 -20.66
N VAL A 345 15.90 -13.35 -20.01
CA VAL A 345 15.42 -13.40 -18.61
C VAL A 345 14.16 -14.23 -18.50
N ALA A 346 13.21 -14.07 -19.43
CA ALA A 346 11.98 -14.86 -19.44
C ALA A 346 12.25 -16.37 -19.60
N GLU A 347 13.21 -16.74 -20.45
CA GLU A 347 13.67 -18.13 -20.61
C GLU A 347 14.32 -18.66 -19.33
N GLU A 348 15.22 -17.88 -18.71
CA GLU A 348 15.85 -18.24 -17.44
C GLU A 348 14.83 -18.46 -16.29
N ILE A 349 13.81 -17.60 -16.19
CA ILE A 349 12.71 -17.76 -15.22
C ILE A 349 11.89 -19.02 -15.52
N ALA A 350 11.55 -19.26 -16.80
CA ALA A 350 10.81 -20.44 -17.19
C ALA A 350 11.59 -21.73 -16.88
N ASP A 351 12.90 -21.71 -17.09
CA ASP A 351 13.81 -22.82 -16.80
C ASP A 351 13.95 -23.05 -15.29
N ALA A 352 14.12 -21.99 -14.50
CA ALA A 352 14.18 -22.07 -13.04
C ALA A 352 12.88 -22.61 -12.43
N ALA A 353 11.73 -22.20 -12.96
CA ALA A 353 10.42 -22.68 -12.50
C ALA A 353 10.19 -24.16 -12.78
N ARG A 354 10.83 -24.75 -13.80
CA ARG A 354 10.79 -26.20 -14.05
C ARG A 354 11.52 -27.00 -12.97
N GLY A 355 12.54 -26.41 -12.34
CA GLY A 355 13.28 -27.03 -11.24
C GLY A 355 12.58 -26.93 -9.88
N LEU A 356 11.47 -26.20 -9.79
CA LEU A 356 10.65 -26.15 -8.58
C LEU A 356 9.69 -27.34 -8.61
N ASP A 357 9.78 -28.21 -7.59
CA ASP A 357 8.80 -29.27 -7.33
C ASP A 357 7.46 -28.63 -6.91
N VAL A 358 6.72 -28.11 -7.89
CA VAL A 358 5.36 -27.61 -7.68
C VAL A 358 4.46 -28.83 -7.58
N THR A 359 3.94 -29.08 -6.38
CA THR A 359 2.92 -30.12 -6.20
C THR A 359 1.70 -29.77 -7.05
N GLU A 360 1.00 -30.76 -7.62
CA GLU A 360 -0.16 -30.54 -8.50
C GLU A 360 -1.29 -29.68 -7.88
N SER A 361 -1.26 -29.49 -6.55
CA SER A 361 -2.26 -28.71 -5.82
C SER A 361 -1.93 -27.21 -5.70
N ASP A 362 -0.68 -26.79 -5.92
CA ASP A 362 -0.29 -25.40 -5.75
C ASP A 362 -0.43 -24.62 -7.06
N PRO A 363 -0.96 -23.37 -7.01
CA PRO A 363 -1.03 -22.54 -8.20
C PRO A 363 0.39 -22.27 -8.72
N ASP A 364 0.55 -22.29 -10.05
CA ASP A 364 1.82 -21.99 -10.69
C ASP A 364 2.35 -20.63 -10.17
N PRO A 365 3.57 -20.59 -9.58
CA PRO A 365 4.09 -19.39 -8.92
C PRO A 365 4.28 -18.23 -9.89
N ILE A 366 4.59 -18.49 -11.17
CA ILE A 366 4.72 -17.45 -12.18
C ILE A 366 3.34 -16.86 -12.49
N LEU A 367 2.34 -17.71 -12.75
CA LEU A 367 0.97 -17.26 -13.03
C LEU A 367 0.39 -16.46 -11.85
N HIS A 368 0.58 -16.97 -10.63
CA HIS A 368 0.14 -16.27 -9.41
C HIS A 368 0.81 -14.90 -9.30
N THR A 369 2.11 -14.80 -9.60
CA THR A 369 2.83 -13.52 -9.58
C THR A 369 2.30 -12.55 -10.64
N VAL A 370 2.02 -13.02 -11.87
CA VAL A 370 1.40 -12.19 -12.92
C VAL A 370 0.06 -11.66 -12.46
N ALA A 371 -0.79 -12.53 -11.91
CA ALA A 371 -2.10 -12.13 -11.39
C ALA A 371 -1.99 -11.08 -10.26
N MET A 372 -1.01 -11.22 -9.36
CA MET A 372 -0.75 -10.24 -8.30
C MET A 372 -0.29 -8.89 -8.89
N LEU A 373 0.58 -8.88 -9.89
CA LEU A 373 1.04 -7.64 -10.51
C LEU A 373 -0.06 -6.95 -11.33
N ASP A 374 -0.90 -7.70 -12.05
CA ASP A 374 -2.09 -7.15 -12.70
C ASP A 374 -3.10 -6.60 -11.66
N ALA A 375 -3.30 -7.30 -10.55
CA ALA A 375 -4.13 -6.81 -9.45
C ALA A 375 -3.58 -5.51 -8.83
N LEU A 376 -2.26 -5.38 -8.70
CA LEU A 376 -1.61 -4.14 -8.28
C LEU A 376 -1.86 -3.02 -9.31
N ARG A 377 -1.73 -3.31 -10.60
CA ARG A 377 -1.97 -2.37 -11.70
C ARG A 377 -3.39 -1.79 -11.64
N ASP A 378 -4.39 -2.65 -11.52
CA ASP A 378 -5.79 -2.26 -11.40
C ASP A 378 -6.04 -1.40 -10.17
N ASN A 379 -5.44 -1.76 -9.03
CA ASN A 379 -5.54 -0.99 -7.80
C ASN A 379 -4.89 0.41 -7.93
N LEU A 380 -3.72 0.51 -8.59
CA LEU A 380 -3.04 1.79 -8.86
C LEU A 380 -3.87 2.70 -9.77
N GLU A 381 -4.42 2.15 -10.85
CA GLU A 381 -5.32 2.88 -11.74
C GLU A 381 -6.57 3.36 -10.99
N TYR A 382 -7.16 2.49 -10.18
CA TYR A 382 -8.35 2.78 -9.39
C TYR A 382 -8.13 3.96 -8.42
N ILE A 383 -7.02 3.98 -7.68
CA ILE A 383 -6.68 5.11 -6.80
C ILE A 383 -6.16 6.34 -7.56
N GLY A 384 -5.76 6.18 -8.82
CA GLY A 384 -5.27 7.23 -9.70
C GLY A 384 -3.83 7.65 -9.41
N HIS A 385 -3.00 6.73 -8.90
CA HIS A 385 -1.59 6.99 -8.58
C HIS A 385 -0.69 6.58 -9.74
N PHE A 386 0.04 7.52 -10.32
CA PHE A 386 0.84 7.38 -11.54
C PHE A 386 2.30 7.83 -11.36
N SER A 387 3.03 7.17 -10.46
CA SER A 387 4.49 7.33 -10.37
C SER A 387 5.20 6.64 -11.54
N LYS A 388 5.90 7.42 -12.37
CA LYS A 388 6.58 6.92 -13.58
C LYS A 388 7.53 5.77 -13.31
N THR A 389 8.29 5.83 -12.20
CA THR A 389 9.28 4.78 -11.87
C THR A 389 8.60 3.48 -11.46
N LEU A 390 7.47 3.57 -10.75
CA LEU A 390 6.70 2.41 -10.32
C LEU A 390 6.05 1.70 -11.51
N TRP A 391 5.36 2.46 -12.36
CA TRP A 391 4.67 1.91 -13.53
C TRP A 391 5.65 1.30 -14.53
N ASN A 392 6.80 1.95 -14.76
CA ASN A 392 7.83 1.38 -15.63
C ASN A 392 8.38 0.05 -15.09
N GLU A 393 8.66 -0.05 -13.78
CA GLU A 393 9.13 -1.32 -13.20
C GLU A 393 8.02 -2.38 -13.29
N LEU A 394 6.78 -2.02 -12.97
CA LEU A 394 5.62 -2.92 -13.06
C LEU A 394 5.44 -3.50 -14.47
N ASP A 395 5.50 -2.64 -15.50
CA ASP A 395 5.35 -3.05 -16.90
C ASP A 395 6.50 -3.97 -17.35
N VAL A 396 7.74 -3.71 -16.90
CA VAL A 396 8.89 -4.59 -17.20
C VAL A 396 8.72 -5.96 -16.54
N TYR A 397 8.31 -6.01 -15.27
CA TYR A 397 8.04 -7.29 -14.59
C TYR A 397 6.92 -8.07 -15.29
N LEU A 398 5.81 -7.41 -15.63
CA LEU A 398 4.71 -8.05 -16.35
C LEU A 398 5.14 -8.56 -17.73
N GLU A 399 5.89 -7.77 -18.51
CA GLU A 399 6.39 -8.18 -19.84
C GLU A 399 7.28 -9.41 -19.75
N VAL A 400 8.23 -9.44 -18.81
CA VAL A 400 9.12 -10.59 -18.61
C VAL A 400 8.32 -11.83 -18.19
N LEU A 401 7.44 -11.69 -17.19
CA LEU A 401 6.72 -12.84 -16.63
C LEU A 401 5.70 -13.42 -17.62
N VAL A 402 4.98 -12.59 -18.36
CA VAL A 402 4.05 -13.06 -19.42
C VAL A 402 4.82 -13.82 -20.51
N ARG A 403 6.04 -13.36 -20.85
CA ARG A 403 6.92 -14.11 -21.77
C ARG A 403 7.41 -15.41 -21.16
N ALA A 404 7.74 -15.45 -19.86
CA ALA A 404 8.16 -16.66 -19.18
C ALA A 404 7.04 -17.72 -19.20
N VAL A 405 5.79 -17.33 -18.90
CA VAL A 405 4.60 -18.19 -19.05
C VAL A 405 4.47 -18.71 -20.48
N SER A 406 4.70 -17.86 -21.48
CA SER A 406 4.64 -18.25 -22.89
C SER A 406 5.73 -19.26 -23.26
N CYS A 407 6.94 -19.14 -22.71
CA CYS A 407 8.03 -20.09 -22.90
C CYS A 407 7.69 -21.45 -22.24
N GLN A 408 7.17 -21.43 -21.02
CA GLN A 408 6.76 -22.62 -20.29
C GLN A 408 5.64 -23.40 -21.03
N ALA A 409 4.67 -22.67 -21.62
CA ALA A 409 3.59 -23.27 -22.39
C ALA A 409 4.08 -23.96 -23.67
N LYS A 410 5.04 -23.35 -24.40
CA LYS A 410 5.61 -23.95 -25.62
C LYS A 410 6.32 -25.27 -25.33
N ILE A 411 7.13 -25.31 -24.26
CA ILE A 411 7.90 -26.49 -23.89
C ILE A 411 6.98 -27.67 -23.51
N ARG A 412 5.83 -27.40 -22.87
CA ARG A 412 4.83 -28.44 -22.57
C ARG A 412 4.13 -28.99 -23.82
N GLY A 413 3.98 -28.19 -24.86
CA GLY A 413 3.35 -28.61 -26.12
C GLY A 413 4.21 -29.57 -26.94
N ASP A 414 5.53 -29.40 -26.91
CA ASP A 414 6.46 -30.20 -27.72
C ASP A 414 6.78 -31.59 -27.11
N GLY A 415 6.56 -31.78 -25.80
CA GLY A 415 6.81 -33.04 -25.11
C GLY A 415 5.69 -34.10 -25.17
N GLY A 416 4.59 -33.83 -25.89
CA GLY A 416 3.38 -34.66 -25.88
C GLY A 416 3.13 -35.54 -27.11
N PHE A 417 4.10 -35.69 -28.02
CA PHE A 417 3.96 -36.45 -29.28
C PHE A 417 4.93 -37.64 -29.42
N GLU A 418 5.37 -38.22 -28.31
CA GLU A 418 6.01 -39.55 -28.29
C GLU A 418 5.14 -40.54 -27.51
N GLU A 419 4.04 -40.98 -28.11
CA GLU A 419 3.36 -42.24 -27.78
C GLU A 419 2.99 -43.00 -29.05
#